data_AF-A0AA45R7Y7-F1
#
_entry.id   AF-A0AA45R7Y7-F1
#
_cell.length_a   1.000
_cell.length_b   1.000
_cell.length_c   1.000
_cell.angle_alpha   90.00
_cell.angle_beta   90.00
_cell.angle_gamma   90.00
#
_symmetry.space_group_name_H-M   'P 1'
#
loop_
_entity.id
_entity.type
_entity.pdbx_description
1 polymer ?
#
loop_
_entity_poly.entity_id
_entity_poly.type
_entity_poly.pdbx_seq_one_letter_code
_entity_poly.pdbx_strand_id
1 'polypeptide(L)'
;MPVLRARVDDPEVPYGGFMEAINPASGEHGEMLRKLFRKLDERGWARIMLGLTEEDVQRVVRAALVIVGGETGVVLALDDAHHADARTLGLLEYLADSAARVLLVLGHDPLNGSPRLAALLAKTRNPDATERLARIFELPPDRAGYRLTRREATVLEGVAQGLTDDTIADRLAISPRTVHRRLRHVSRKLGTETEDREVVVELAKSAGLLPGED
;
A
#
# COMPACT_ATOMS: atom_id res chain seq x y z
N MET A 1 -9.00 -9.84 -18.18
CA MET A 1 -7.95 -8.82 -18.00
C MET A 1 -6.84 -9.45 -17.18
N PRO A 2 -5.59 -9.49 -17.66
CA PRO A 2 -4.43 -9.99 -16.92
C PRO A 2 -4.26 -9.26 -15.59
N VAL A 3 -3.86 -9.99 -14.54
CA VAL A 3 -3.54 -9.42 -13.23
C VAL A 3 -2.11 -9.79 -12.89
N LEU A 4 -1.30 -8.78 -12.60
CA LEU A 4 0.07 -8.91 -12.11
C LEU A 4 0.07 -8.48 -10.65
N ARG A 5 0.57 -9.33 -9.76
CA ARG A 5 0.58 -9.08 -8.32
C ARG A 5 1.99 -9.09 -7.78
N ALA A 6 2.30 -8.15 -6.90
CA ALA A 6 3.54 -8.12 -6.16
C ALA A 6 3.33 -7.57 -4.76
N ARG A 7 4.22 -7.95 -3.85
CA ARG A 7 4.47 -7.25 -2.61
C ARG A 7 5.70 -6.35 -2.81
N VAL A 8 5.82 -5.29 -2.03
CA VAL A 8 7.03 -4.47 -2.00
C VAL A 8 7.72 -4.71 -0.66
N ASP A 9 8.66 -5.66 -0.64
CA ASP A 9 9.32 -6.07 0.60
C ASP A 9 10.67 -5.35 0.85
N ASP A 10 11.37 -4.86 -0.20
CA ASP A 10 12.71 -4.25 -0.07
C ASP A 10 12.86 -2.95 -0.93
N PRO A 11 13.02 -1.77 -0.30
CA PRO A 11 13.24 -0.49 -0.99
C PRO A 11 14.64 -0.33 -1.60
N GLU A 12 15.61 -1.17 -1.25
CA GLU A 12 16.99 -1.03 -1.72
C GLU A 12 17.20 -1.61 -3.13
N VAL A 13 16.26 -2.43 -3.60
CA VAL A 13 16.27 -2.99 -4.95
C VAL A 13 15.59 -2.02 -5.92
N PRO A 14 16.30 -1.48 -6.93
CA PRO A 14 15.68 -0.65 -7.95
C PRO A 14 14.55 -1.40 -8.66
N TYR A 15 13.36 -0.81 -8.73
CA TYR A 15 12.18 -1.45 -9.30
C TYR A 15 11.72 -2.72 -8.55
N GLY A 16 12.06 -2.86 -7.25
CA GLY A 16 11.84 -4.09 -6.48
C GLY A 16 10.41 -4.61 -6.57
N GLY A 17 9.42 -3.72 -6.33
CA GLY A 17 8.00 -4.07 -6.44
C GLY A 17 7.57 -4.51 -7.83
N PHE A 18 8.11 -3.91 -8.89
CA PHE A 18 7.78 -4.30 -10.26
C PHE A 18 8.45 -5.63 -10.65
N MET A 19 9.69 -5.85 -10.24
CA MET A 19 10.44 -7.08 -10.51
C MET A 19 9.78 -8.29 -9.86
N GLU A 20 9.20 -8.12 -8.68
CA GLU A 20 8.38 -9.14 -8.04
C GLU A 20 7.06 -9.37 -8.79
N ALA A 21 6.45 -8.31 -9.35
CA ALA A 21 5.17 -8.41 -10.07
C ALA A 21 5.25 -9.29 -11.32
N ILE A 22 6.42 -9.30 -11.95
CA ILE A 22 6.72 -10.09 -13.15
C ILE A 22 7.38 -11.44 -12.83
N ASN A 23 7.47 -11.82 -11.56
CA ASN A 23 7.99 -13.13 -11.16
C ASN A 23 6.96 -14.22 -11.53
N PRO A 24 7.37 -15.38 -12.08
CA PRO A 24 6.49 -16.52 -12.36
C PRO A 24 5.79 -17.06 -11.11
N ALA A 25 6.36 -16.87 -9.92
CA ALA A 25 5.68 -17.17 -8.66
C ALA A 25 4.39 -16.35 -8.47
N SER A 26 4.25 -15.23 -9.17
CA SER A 26 3.10 -14.31 -9.12
C SER A 26 1.96 -14.68 -10.09
N GLY A 27 2.10 -15.80 -10.83
CA GLY A 27 1.06 -16.39 -11.68
C GLY A 27 1.42 -16.48 -13.17
N GLU A 28 0.51 -17.05 -13.97
CA GLU A 28 0.70 -17.36 -15.40
C GLU A 28 1.12 -16.14 -16.25
N HIS A 29 0.54 -14.96 -15.97
CA HIS A 29 0.86 -13.72 -16.68
C HIS A 29 2.22 -13.13 -16.28
N GLY A 30 2.65 -13.36 -15.04
CA GLY A 30 4.01 -13.06 -14.57
C GLY A 30 5.04 -13.91 -15.31
N GLU A 31 4.75 -15.19 -15.54
CA GLU A 31 5.61 -16.06 -16.35
C GLU A 31 5.72 -15.58 -17.81
N MET A 32 4.63 -15.08 -18.41
CA MET A 32 4.65 -14.53 -19.77
C MET A 32 5.51 -13.26 -19.86
N LEU A 33 5.35 -12.33 -18.92
CA LEU A 33 6.21 -11.15 -18.83
C LEU A 33 7.64 -11.53 -18.56
N ARG A 34 7.90 -12.45 -17.62
CA ARG A 34 9.25 -12.99 -17.42
C ARG A 34 9.77 -13.58 -18.70
N LYS A 35 9.02 -14.32 -19.52
CA LYS A 35 9.51 -14.87 -20.80
C LYS A 35 9.85 -13.78 -21.82
N LEU A 36 9.00 -12.74 -21.95
CA LEU A 36 9.27 -11.57 -22.78
C LEU A 36 10.54 -10.85 -22.35
N PHE A 37 10.70 -10.73 -21.03
CA PHE A 37 11.80 -10.08 -20.39
C PHE A 37 13.02 -10.98 -20.19
N ARG A 38 12.94 -12.32 -20.26
CA ARG A 38 14.00 -13.33 -20.04
C ARG A 38 15.03 -13.35 -21.16
N LYS A 39 14.71 -12.77 -22.33
CA LYS A 39 15.75 -12.38 -23.29
C LYS A 39 16.76 -11.38 -22.69
N LEU A 40 16.43 -10.81 -21.55
CA LEU A 40 17.23 -9.98 -20.67
C LEU A 40 17.28 -10.79 -19.35
N ASP A 41 18.37 -11.51 -19.05
CA ASP A 41 18.48 -12.27 -17.79
C ASP A 41 18.47 -11.32 -16.57
N GLU A 42 18.34 -11.78 -15.31
CA GLU A 42 18.45 -10.88 -14.14
C GLU A 42 19.79 -10.10 -14.13
N ARG A 43 20.86 -10.74 -14.62
CA ARG A 43 22.18 -10.08 -14.84
C ARG A 43 22.24 -9.25 -16.12
N GLY A 44 21.27 -9.39 -17.02
CA GLY A 44 21.12 -8.67 -18.28
C GLY A 44 20.25 -7.45 -18.11
N TRP A 45 19.14 -7.55 -17.38
CA TRP A 45 18.41 -6.42 -16.82
C TRP A 45 19.33 -5.51 -16.03
N ALA A 46 20.11 -6.04 -15.08
CA ALA A 46 21.10 -5.23 -14.37
C ALA A 46 22.13 -4.57 -15.32
N ARG A 47 22.63 -5.30 -16.33
CA ARG A 47 23.56 -4.76 -17.35
C ARG A 47 22.94 -3.69 -18.25
N ILE A 48 21.66 -3.86 -18.56
CA ILE A 48 20.89 -2.97 -19.44
C ILE A 48 20.49 -1.73 -18.65
N MET A 49 20.04 -1.88 -17.41
CA MET A 49 19.79 -0.79 -16.45
C MET A 49 21.03 0.05 -16.17
N LEU A 50 22.23 -0.53 -16.25
CA LEU A 50 23.49 0.21 -16.13
C LEU A 50 23.75 1.18 -17.31
N GLY A 51 23.02 1.06 -18.43
CA GLY A 51 23.12 1.94 -19.60
C GLY A 51 21.81 2.55 -20.09
N LEU A 52 20.66 2.12 -19.56
CA LEU A 52 19.34 2.68 -19.86
C LEU A 52 19.01 3.80 -18.90
N THR A 53 18.39 4.85 -19.44
CA THR A 53 17.77 5.89 -18.61
C THR A 53 16.49 5.35 -17.96
N GLU A 54 16.04 6.00 -16.89
CA GLU A 54 14.76 5.69 -16.26
C GLU A 54 13.59 5.78 -17.25
N GLU A 55 13.64 6.73 -18.18
CA GLU A 55 12.65 6.88 -19.26
C GLU A 55 12.63 5.69 -20.24
N ASP A 56 13.80 5.12 -20.55
CA ASP A 56 13.88 3.94 -21.43
C ASP A 56 13.17 2.75 -20.78
N VAL A 57 13.38 2.55 -19.47
CA VAL A 57 12.76 1.49 -18.69
C VAL A 57 11.25 1.66 -18.66
N GLN A 58 10.79 2.88 -18.36
CA GLN A 58 9.38 3.25 -18.36
C GLN A 58 8.71 2.94 -19.71
N ARG A 59 9.34 3.32 -20.82
CA ARG A 59 8.85 3.04 -22.18
C ARG A 59 8.76 1.54 -22.46
N VAL A 60 9.78 0.77 -22.11
CA VAL A 60 9.83 -0.68 -22.31
C VAL A 60 8.76 -1.39 -21.48
N VAL A 61 8.62 -1.03 -20.20
CA VAL A 61 7.61 -1.61 -19.31
C VAL A 61 6.21 -1.32 -19.85
N ARG A 62 5.91 -0.08 -20.22
CA ARG A 62 4.61 0.27 -20.82
C ARG A 62 4.33 -0.53 -22.09
N ALA A 63 5.30 -0.65 -22.99
CA ALA A 63 5.13 -1.44 -24.21
C ALA A 63 4.81 -2.91 -23.89
N ALA A 64 5.50 -3.51 -22.92
CA ALA A 64 5.23 -4.87 -22.47
C ALA A 64 3.82 -5.00 -21.86
N LEU A 65 3.38 -4.05 -21.03
CA LEU A 65 2.04 -4.06 -20.45
C LEU A 65 0.95 -3.91 -21.52
N VAL A 66 1.17 -3.12 -22.57
CA VAL A 66 0.25 -3.03 -23.71
C VAL A 66 0.17 -4.35 -24.46
N ILE A 67 1.30 -5.02 -24.69
CA ILE A 67 1.34 -6.35 -25.34
C ILE A 67 0.58 -7.38 -24.51
N VAL A 68 0.78 -7.41 -23.20
CA VAL A 68 0.11 -8.36 -22.29
C VAL A 68 -1.37 -8.07 -22.16
N GLY A 69 -1.75 -6.80 -22.02
CA GLY A 69 -3.14 -6.41 -21.84
C GLY A 69 -3.99 -6.51 -23.09
N GLY A 70 -3.36 -6.43 -24.27
CA GLY A 70 -4.04 -6.34 -25.55
C GLY A 70 -5.13 -5.26 -25.52
N GLU A 71 -6.31 -5.59 -26.03
CA GLU A 71 -7.46 -4.69 -26.00
C GLU A 71 -8.09 -4.56 -24.61
N THR A 72 -7.88 -5.53 -23.72
CA THR A 72 -8.55 -5.55 -22.41
C THR A 72 -7.84 -4.71 -21.36
N GLY A 73 -6.57 -4.38 -21.55
CA GLY A 73 -5.75 -3.72 -20.53
C GLY A 73 -5.16 -4.68 -19.49
N VAL A 74 -4.47 -4.16 -18.48
CA VAL A 74 -3.81 -4.95 -17.41
C VAL A 74 -4.15 -4.38 -16.03
N VAL A 75 -4.34 -5.24 -15.03
CA VAL A 75 -4.30 -4.84 -13.61
C VAL A 75 -2.90 -5.07 -13.08
N LEU A 76 -2.28 -4.03 -12.53
CA LEU A 76 -1.06 -4.16 -11.73
C LEU A 76 -1.41 -3.87 -10.27
N ALA A 77 -1.32 -4.90 -9.43
CA ALA A 77 -1.58 -4.82 -8.00
C ALA A 77 -0.26 -4.90 -7.22
N LEU A 78 0.06 -3.86 -6.46
CA LEU A 78 1.25 -3.80 -5.61
C LEU A 78 0.80 -3.63 -4.16
N ASP A 79 1.14 -4.58 -3.30
CA ASP A 79 0.96 -4.47 -1.86
C ASP A 79 2.16 -3.78 -1.21
N ASP A 80 1.95 -3.13 -0.07
CA ASP A 80 2.96 -2.38 0.67
C ASP A 80 3.73 -1.32 -0.15
N ALA A 81 3.06 -0.63 -1.09
CA ALA A 81 3.64 0.40 -1.95
C ALA A 81 4.34 1.56 -1.20
N HIS A 82 4.11 1.71 0.11
CA HIS A 82 4.85 2.63 0.97
C HIS A 82 6.35 2.28 1.11
N HIS A 83 6.74 1.03 0.84
CA HIS A 83 8.12 0.58 0.73
C HIS A 83 8.70 0.74 -0.69
N ALA A 84 7.95 1.30 -1.65
CA ALA A 84 8.45 1.44 -3.01
C ALA A 84 9.63 2.39 -3.11
N ASP A 85 10.67 1.96 -3.83
CA ASP A 85 11.81 2.79 -4.16
C ASP A 85 11.44 3.94 -5.10
N ALA A 86 12.30 4.96 -5.18
CA ALA A 86 12.03 6.17 -5.95
C ALA A 86 11.79 5.90 -7.44
N ARG A 87 12.41 4.86 -8.02
CA ARG A 87 12.25 4.50 -9.44
C ARG A 87 10.97 3.69 -9.68
N THR A 88 10.59 2.82 -8.73
CA THR A 88 9.24 2.20 -8.75
C THR A 88 8.16 3.27 -8.72
N LEU A 89 8.26 4.26 -7.83
CA LEU A 89 7.30 5.37 -7.78
C LEU A 89 7.31 6.19 -9.08
N GLY A 90 8.48 6.47 -9.66
CA GLY A 90 8.59 7.15 -10.96
C GLY A 90 7.94 6.36 -12.10
N LEU A 91 8.08 5.04 -12.13
CA LEU A 91 7.38 4.18 -13.08
C LEU A 91 5.87 4.21 -12.89
N LEU A 92 5.39 4.16 -11.64
CA LEU A 92 3.95 4.23 -11.35
C LEU A 92 3.35 5.57 -11.78
N GLU A 93 4.04 6.68 -11.52
CA GLU A 93 3.68 8.02 -12.00
C GLU A 93 3.62 8.07 -13.53
N TYR A 94 4.64 7.55 -14.20
CA TYR A 94 4.66 7.47 -15.66
C TYR A 94 3.50 6.65 -16.22
N LEU A 95 3.21 5.49 -15.63
CA LEU A 95 2.13 4.60 -16.07
C LEU A 95 0.76 5.25 -15.84
N ALA A 96 0.57 5.92 -14.69
CA ALA A 96 -0.63 6.67 -14.36
C ALA A 96 -0.92 7.80 -15.36
N ASP A 97 0.12 8.48 -15.83
CA ASP A 97 0.01 9.56 -16.82
C ASP A 97 -0.11 9.04 -18.26
N SER A 98 0.17 7.75 -18.46
CA SER A 98 0.15 7.16 -19.80
C SER A 98 -1.27 6.78 -20.22
N ALA A 99 -1.57 6.92 -21.51
CA ALA A 99 -2.81 6.40 -22.11
C ALA A 99 -2.85 4.85 -22.19
N ALA A 100 -1.98 4.14 -21.47
CA ALA A 100 -2.04 2.69 -21.41
C ALA A 100 -3.29 2.26 -20.63
N ARG A 101 -3.96 1.19 -21.08
CA ARG A 101 -5.12 0.60 -20.38
C ARG A 101 -4.64 -0.17 -19.14
N VAL A 102 -4.03 0.53 -18.19
CA VAL A 102 -3.49 -0.07 -16.97
C VAL A 102 -4.30 0.42 -15.77
N LEU A 103 -4.80 -0.53 -14.99
CA LEU A 103 -5.41 -0.27 -13.70
C LEU A 103 -4.37 -0.56 -12.61
N LEU A 104 -4.01 0.46 -11.83
CA LEU A 104 -3.12 0.34 -10.69
C LEU A 104 -3.93 0.12 -9.42
N VAL A 105 -3.60 -0.93 -8.67
CA VAL A 105 -4.15 -1.21 -7.33
C VAL A 105 -2.98 -1.18 -6.35
N LEU A 106 -2.96 -0.20 -5.45
CA LEU A 106 -1.85 0.01 -4.52
C LEU A 106 -2.34 -0.21 -3.08
N GLY A 107 -1.89 -1.30 -2.46
CA GLY A 107 -1.94 -1.46 -1.01
C GLY A 107 -0.84 -0.62 -0.39
N HIS A 108 -1.16 0.22 0.60
CA HIS A 108 -0.14 1.02 1.27
C HIS A 108 -0.52 1.33 2.72
N ASP A 109 0.48 1.62 3.53
CA ASP A 109 0.28 2.24 4.84
C ASP A 109 0.22 3.77 4.66
N PRO A 110 -0.92 4.44 4.91
CA PRO A 110 -1.05 5.89 4.76
C PRO A 110 -0.19 6.69 5.73
N LEU A 111 0.28 6.09 6.83
CA LEU A 111 1.09 6.77 7.84
C LEU A 111 2.57 6.73 7.52
N ASN A 112 2.99 5.71 6.78
CA ASN A 112 4.39 5.44 6.47
C ASN A 112 4.72 5.69 4.98
N GLY A 113 3.76 6.20 4.21
CA GLY A 113 3.94 6.54 2.80
C GLY A 113 4.84 7.76 2.58
N SER A 114 5.62 7.74 1.50
CA SER A 114 6.40 8.91 1.09
C SER A 114 5.49 10.04 0.57
N PRO A 115 5.89 11.32 0.67
CA PRO A 115 5.14 12.44 0.07
C PRO A 115 4.88 12.25 -1.43
N ARG A 116 5.80 11.57 -2.12
CA ARG A 116 5.70 11.23 -3.53
C ARG A 116 4.58 10.23 -3.80
N LEU A 117 4.49 9.16 -2.99
CA LEU A 117 3.37 8.22 -3.05
C LEU A 117 2.03 8.91 -2.75
N ALA A 118 1.99 9.80 -1.75
CA ALA A 118 0.80 10.57 -1.44
C ALA A 118 0.36 11.46 -2.61
N ALA A 119 1.31 12.11 -3.29
CA ALA A 119 1.04 12.93 -4.48
C ALA A 119 0.51 12.10 -5.66
N LEU A 120 1.11 10.93 -5.90
CA LEU A 120 0.63 9.98 -6.92
C LEU A 120 -0.82 9.58 -6.63
N LEU A 121 -1.10 9.12 -5.41
CA LEU A 121 -2.45 8.73 -5.00
C LEU A 121 -3.45 9.88 -5.16
N ALA A 122 -3.10 11.10 -4.74
CA ALA A 122 -3.97 12.26 -4.90
C ALA A 122 -4.26 12.60 -6.38
N LYS A 123 -3.27 12.43 -7.26
CA LYS A 123 -3.39 12.70 -8.70
C LYS A 123 -4.26 11.67 -9.43
N THR A 124 -4.19 10.40 -9.02
CA THR A 124 -4.76 9.28 -9.78
C THR A 124 -5.98 8.65 -9.13
N ARG A 125 -6.40 9.13 -7.95
CA ARG A 125 -7.58 8.59 -7.27
C ARG A 125 -8.82 8.83 -8.12
N ASN A 126 -9.43 7.74 -8.55
CA ASN A 126 -10.77 7.74 -9.11
C ASN A 126 -11.69 7.03 -8.10
N PRO A 127 -12.37 7.78 -7.20
CA PRO A 127 -13.18 7.20 -6.14
C PRO A 127 -14.22 6.22 -6.66
N ASP A 128 -14.85 6.54 -7.79
CA ASP A 128 -15.86 5.70 -8.43
C ASP A 128 -15.28 4.38 -8.94
N ALA A 129 -14.04 4.39 -9.44
CA ALA A 129 -13.35 3.18 -9.87
C ALA A 129 -12.92 2.34 -8.67
N THR A 130 -12.38 2.98 -7.62
CA THR A 130 -11.99 2.29 -6.38
C THR A 130 -13.17 1.59 -5.74
N GLU A 131 -14.33 2.25 -5.63
CA GLU A 131 -15.53 1.66 -5.03
C GLU A 131 -16.09 0.52 -5.90
N ARG A 132 -16.12 0.69 -7.22
CA ARG A 132 -16.53 -0.38 -8.15
C ARG A 132 -15.63 -1.60 -8.07
N LEU A 133 -14.31 -1.40 -8.01
CA LEU A 133 -13.34 -2.48 -7.88
C LEU A 133 -13.41 -3.16 -6.51
N ALA A 134 -13.59 -2.40 -5.44
CA ALA A 134 -13.79 -2.96 -4.11
C ALA A 134 -15.02 -3.88 -4.07
N ARG A 135 -16.12 -3.50 -4.74
CA ARG A 135 -17.30 -4.37 -4.88
C ARG A 135 -17.02 -5.63 -5.72
N ILE A 136 -16.29 -5.50 -6.83
CA ILE A 136 -15.95 -6.64 -7.71
C ILE A 136 -15.04 -7.64 -6.99
N PHE A 137 -14.10 -7.16 -6.19
CA PHE A 137 -13.12 -7.99 -5.48
C PHE A 137 -13.55 -8.32 -4.05
N GLU A 138 -14.79 -7.99 -3.65
CA GLU A 138 -15.32 -8.12 -2.27
C GLU A 138 -14.33 -7.61 -1.21
N LEU A 139 -13.59 -6.55 -1.55
CA LEU A 139 -12.64 -5.96 -0.62
C LEU A 139 -13.43 -5.31 0.51
N PRO A 140 -13.05 -5.55 1.78
CA PRO A 140 -13.64 -4.82 2.89
C PRO A 140 -13.49 -3.32 2.63
N PRO A 141 -14.47 -2.49 3.07
CA PRO A 141 -14.39 -1.04 2.92
C PRO A 141 -13.03 -0.57 3.43
N ASP A 142 -12.45 0.37 2.71
CA ASP A 142 -11.09 0.88 2.90
C ASP A 142 -10.75 1.05 4.39
N ARG A 143 -10.05 0.05 4.95
CA ARG A 143 -9.48 0.09 6.30
C ARG A 143 -8.12 0.79 6.29
N ALA A 144 -7.83 1.62 5.28
CA ALA A 144 -6.55 2.29 5.11
C ALA A 144 -6.11 2.96 6.42
N GLY A 145 -5.04 2.43 7.00
CA GLY A 145 -4.25 3.12 8.02
C GLY A 145 -4.16 2.47 9.38
N TYR A 146 -5.08 1.58 9.71
CA TYR A 146 -5.25 1.23 11.11
C TYR A 146 -4.52 -0.05 11.52
N ARG A 147 -3.27 -0.25 11.08
CA ARG A 147 -2.41 -1.29 11.67
C ARG A 147 -1.94 -0.81 13.04
N LEU A 148 -2.80 -1.01 14.04
CA LEU A 148 -2.42 -0.85 15.44
C LEU A 148 -1.43 -1.95 15.80
N THR A 149 -0.34 -1.57 16.47
CA THR A 149 0.52 -2.55 17.13
C THR A 149 -0.25 -3.21 18.26
N ARG A 150 0.13 -4.43 18.66
CA ARG A 150 -0.52 -5.14 19.78
C ARG A 150 -0.66 -4.28 21.03
N ARG A 151 0.36 -3.48 21.34
CA ARG A 151 0.36 -2.56 22.51
C ARG A 151 -0.55 -1.34 22.32
N GLU A 152 -0.70 -0.84 21.10
CA GLU A 152 -1.65 0.25 20.80
C GLU A 152 -3.09 -0.26 20.87
N ALA A 153 -3.35 -1.46 20.35
CA ALA A 153 -4.65 -2.12 20.45
C ALA A 153 -5.04 -2.35 21.92
N THR A 154 -4.14 -2.87 22.76
CA THR A 154 -4.43 -3.08 24.19
C THR A 154 -4.72 -1.77 24.94
N VAL A 155 -4.02 -0.68 24.60
CA VAL A 155 -4.33 0.64 25.18
C VAL A 155 -5.71 1.11 24.73
N LEU A 156 -6.01 1.01 23.43
CA LEU A 156 -7.28 1.41 22.85
C LEU A 156 -8.46 0.59 23.42
N GLU A 157 -8.29 -0.71 23.63
CA GLU A 157 -9.27 -1.58 24.32
C GLU A 157 -9.52 -1.10 25.76
N GLY A 158 -8.47 -0.74 26.50
CA GLY A 158 -8.61 -0.19 27.84
C GLY A 158 -9.39 1.12 27.86
N VAL A 159 -9.15 2.00 26.89
CA VAL A 159 -9.92 3.25 26.74
C VAL A 159 -11.38 2.97 26.39
N ALA A 160 -11.64 2.03 25.48
CA ALA A 160 -12.99 1.62 25.11
C ALA A 160 -13.78 1.01 26.28
N GLN A 161 -13.08 0.39 27.23
CA GLN A 161 -13.65 -0.11 28.50
C GLN A 161 -13.88 1.00 29.55
N GLY A 162 -13.57 2.27 29.23
CA GLY A 162 -13.70 3.39 30.16
C GLY A 162 -12.59 3.48 31.20
N LEU A 163 -11.45 2.81 31.00
CA LEU A 163 -10.34 2.86 31.95
C LEU A 163 -9.56 4.17 31.85
N THR A 164 -9.08 4.66 33.00
CA THR A 164 -8.19 5.82 33.10
C THR A 164 -6.77 5.47 32.67
N ASP A 165 -5.98 6.48 32.29
CA ASP A 165 -4.57 6.28 31.92
C ASP A 165 -3.74 5.65 33.04
N ASP A 166 -4.03 5.98 34.29
CA ASP A 166 -3.37 5.37 35.46
C ASP A 166 -3.71 3.88 35.57
N THR A 167 -5.00 3.52 35.42
CA THR A 167 -5.42 2.12 35.47
C THR A 167 -4.84 1.30 34.32
N ILE A 168 -4.78 1.87 33.11
CA ILE A 168 -4.17 1.23 31.94
C ILE A 168 -2.66 1.09 32.15
N ALA A 169 -2.01 2.13 32.68
CA ALA A 169 -0.58 2.14 32.96
C ALA A 169 -0.20 1.04 33.97
N ASP A 170 -0.96 0.90 35.06
CA ASP A 170 -0.78 -0.14 36.06
C ASP A 170 -0.93 -1.54 35.47
N ARG A 171 -1.99 -1.77 34.68
CA ARG A 171 -2.23 -3.07 34.02
C ARG A 171 -1.11 -3.47 33.05
N LEU A 172 -0.50 -2.49 32.40
CA LEU A 172 0.53 -2.71 31.38
C LEU A 172 1.96 -2.56 31.91
N ALA A 173 2.14 -2.29 33.21
CA ALA A 173 3.44 -1.99 33.83
C ALA A 173 4.24 -0.91 33.07
N ILE A 174 3.57 0.17 32.70
CA ILE A 174 4.15 1.36 32.03
C ILE A 174 3.74 2.64 32.78
N SER A 175 4.21 3.81 32.33
CA SER A 175 3.76 5.09 32.90
C SER A 175 2.48 5.62 32.23
N PRO A 176 1.64 6.40 32.93
CA PRO A 176 0.48 7.08 32.35
C PRO A 176 0.86 7.94 31.13
N ARG A 177 2.04 8.58 31.18
CA ARG A 177 2.61 9.34 30.06
C ARG A 177 2.87 8.48 28.82
N THR A 178 3.19 7.19 29.00
CA THR A 178 3.36 6.25 27.89
C THR A 178 2.01 5.86 27.28
N VAL A 179 0.96 5.74 28.09
CA VAL A 179 -0.42 5.50 27.62
C VAL A 179 -0.87 6.68 26.75
N HIS A 180 -0.75 7.90 27.26
CA HIS A 180 -1.11 9.12 26.53
C HIS A 180 -0.32 9.25 25.20
N ARG A 181 0.98 8.98 25.20
CA ARG A 181 1.80 8.96 23.97
C ARG A 181 1.28 7.93 22.95
N ARG A 182 0.90 6.74 23.41
CA ARG A 182 0.34 5.68 22.54
C ARG A 182 -1.01 6.10 21.98
N LEU A 183 -1.88 6.72 22.75
CA LEU A 183 -3.15 7.24 22.25
C LEU A 183 -2.96 8.31 21.19
N ARG A 184 -2.03 9.23 21.38
CA ARG A 184 -1.68 10.21 20.34
C ARG A 184 -1.17 9.55 19.05
N HIS A 185 -0.45 8.43 19.17
CA HIS A 185 -0.07 7.65 18.00
C HIS A 185 -1.31 7.01 17.36
N VAL A 186 -2.21 6.42 18.14
CA VAL A 186 -3.49 5.86 17.67
C VAL A 186 -4.33 6.93 16.97
N SER A 187 -4.52 8.13 17.53
CA SER A 187 -5.23 9.24 16.89
C SER A 187 -4.65 9.56 15.51
N ARG A 188 -3.32 9.69 15.43
CA ARG A 188 -2.63 9.89 14.15
C ARG A 188 -2.85 8.73 13.19
N LYS A 189 -2.78 7.49 13.70
CA LYS A 189 -3.12 6.30 12.89
C LYS A 189 -4.56 6.33 12.42
N LEU A 190 -5.43 6.95 13.21
CA LEU A 190 -6.83 7.08 12.89
C LEU A 190 -7.14 8.22 11.91
N GLY A 191 -6.14 9.00 11.50
CA GLY A 191 -6.30 10.16 10.62
C GLY A 191 -6.85 11.40 11.32
N THR A 192 -6.77 11.46 12.66
CA THR A 192 -7.24 12.60 13.45
C THR A 192 -6.13 13.23 14.30
N GLU A 193 -6.19 14.55 14.45
CA GLU A 193 -5.31 15.29 15.37
C GLU A 193 -5.90 15.41 16.78
N THR A 194 -7.15 14.96 16.98
CA THR A 194 -7.80 15.04 18.29
C THR A 194 -7.15 14.08 19.30
N GLU A 195 -7.01 14.57 20.52
CA GLU A 195 -6.62 13.78 21.69
C GLU A 195 -7.84 13.42 22.57
N ASP A 196 -9.04 13.79 22.11
CA ASP A 196 -10.30 13.41 22.75
C ASP A 196 -10.51 11.90 22.64
N ARG A 197 -10.56 11.24 23.81
CA ARG A 197 -10.65 9.78 23.93
C ARG A 197 -11.96 9.24 23.39
N GLU A 198 -13.06 9.95 23.60
CA GLU A 198 -14.38 9.51 23.14
C GLU A 198 -14.43 9.51 21.62
N VAL A 199 -13.96 10.59 21.00
CA VAL A 199 -13.85 10.71 19.54
C VAL A 199 -12.92 9.64 18.98
N VAL A 200 -11.77 9.39 19.62
CA VAL A 200 -10.82 8.35 19.21
C VAL A 200 -11.45 6.94 19.27
N VAL A 201 -12.24 6.64 20.30
CA VAL A 201 -12.95 5.35 20.42
C VAL A 201 -14.04 5.22 19.37
N GLU A 202 -14.81 6.28 19.12
CA GLU A 202 -15.87 6.28 18.11
C GLU A 202 -15.31 6.06 16.70
N LEU A 203 -14.20 6.73 16.37
CA LEU A 203 -13.47 6.52 15.11
C LEU A 203 -12.92 5.09 15.02
N ALA A 204 -12.39 4.55 16.12
CA ALA A 204 -11.91 3.17 16.15
C ALA A 204 -13.02 2.12 15.99
N LYS A 205 -14.19 2.34 16.60
CA LYS A 205 -15.40 1.51 16.39
C LYS A 205 -15.84 1.56 14.93
N SER A 206 -15.94 2.77 14.36
CA SER A 206 -16.32 2.98 12.96
C SER A 206 -15.32 2.35 11.97
N ALA A 207 -14.04 2.28 12.34
CA ALA A 207 -12.98 1.60 11.59
C ALA A 207 -12.92 0.08 11.81
N GLY A 208 -13.77 -0.49 12.69
CA GLY A 208 -13.80 -1.92 13.00
C GLY A 208 -12.58 -2.44 13.76
N LEU A 209 -11.87 -1.56 14.48
CA LEU A 209 -10.70 -1.90 15.30
C LEU A 209 -11.07 -2.33 16.72
N LEU A 210 -12.29 -2.01 17.12
CA LEU A 210 -12.93 -2.44 18.34
C LEU A 210 -14.25 -3.12 17.96
N PRO A 211 -14.70 -4.13 18.72
CA PRO A 211 -16.04 -4.66 18.53
C PRO A 211 -17.08 -3.53 18.69
N GLY A 212 -18.00 -3.43 17.73
CA GLY A 212 -19.19 -2.60 17.88
C GLY A 212 -20.06 -3.16 19.00
N GLU A 213 -20.74 -2.29 19.74
CA GLU A 213 -21.80 -2.75 20.64
C GLU A 213 -22.97 -3.22 19.78
N ASP A 214 -23.39 -4.47 19.97
CA ASP A 214 -24.61 -5.05 19.40
C ASP A 214 -25.87 -4.34 19.91
#